data_AF-A0A3R7IED0-F1
#
_entry.id   AF-A0A3R7IED0-F1
#
_cell.length_a   1.000
_cell.length_b   1.000
_cell.length_c   1.000
_cell.angle_alpha   90.00
_cell.angle_beta   90.00
_cell.angle_gamma   90.00
#
_symmetry.space_group_name_H-M   'P 1'
#
loop_
_entity.id
_entity.type
_entity.pdbx_description
1 polymer ?
#
loop_
_entity_poly.entity_id
_entity_poly.type
_entity_poly.pdbx_seq_one_letter_code
_entity_poly.pdbx_strand_id
1 'polypeptide(L)'
;MAPSAQASPPEAADSEYEDLLGQWSDLESALSVLLARPRSVQNFPSKLRQCDLWLQDLVAHDIDAALYLMFQLAATSTVGYSASHALVCATLCHILAPEFRLPAHERNSLVRAAFTMNIGMTALQDTLALQREELTPEQQQAVARHPQAGVELLEALRITDDLWLEVVARHHAPQPEASQLAGLHAPEQLARILSTIDRYAAMISPRKSRAGRSATDSVRAIVGHDRELRDEVGLTLVRTVGLCPPGTFVRLDNAETAIVLRRSERANFPLVAGVVDARGEPQSSPTLYHTVRGQPRIQSALARSAVTVQLPHRVMVRLGLYAAHRTNTITG
;
A
#
# COMPACT_ATOMS: atom_id res chain seq x y z
N MET A 1 -8.08 36.36 22.52
CA MET A 1 -7.50 35.62 21.38
C MET A 1 -6.12 35.15 21.80
N ALA A 2 -5.98 33.87 22.15
CA ALA A 2 -4.67 33.28 22.44
C ALA A 2 -4.02 32.85 21.12
N PRO A 3 -2.71 33.04 20.93
CA PRO A 3 -2.04 32.69 19.69
C PRO A 3 -1.99 31.17 19.55
N SER A 4 -2.32 30.69 18.34
CA SER A 4 -2.11 29.30 17.92
C SER A 4 -0.62 28.96 18.09
N ALA A 5 -0.30 28.02 18.98
CA ALA A 5 1.07 27.59 19.21
C ALA A 5 1.59 26.84 17.98
N GLN A 6 2.47 27.48 17.21
CA GLN A 6 3.33 26.81 16.25
C GLN A 6 4.22 25.83 17.02
N ALA A 7 4.03 24.54 16.78
CA ALA A 7 4.86 23.51 17.37
C ALA A 7 5.87 23.00 16.34
N SER A 8 7.14 23.34 16.56
CA SER A 8 8.27 22.68 15.91
C SER A 8 8.65 21.44 16.73
N PRO A 9 8.73 20.24 16.12
CA PRO A 9 9.19 19.04 16.81
C PRO A 9 10.68 19.10 17.22
N PRO A 10 11.12 18.32 18.23
CA PRO A 10 12.50 18.31 18.71
C PRO A 10 13.49 17.67 17.72
N GLU A 11 14.72 18.20 17.64
CA GLU A 11 15.77 17.84 16.66
C GLU A 11 16.19 16.36 16.67
N ALA A 12 16.18 15.68 17.82
CA ALA A 12 16.58 14.26 17.90
C ALA A 12 15.59 13.33 17.19
N ALA A 13 14.31 13.68 17.21
CA ALA A 13 13.29 12.93 16.48
C ALA A 13 13.49 13.13 14.97
N ASP A 14 13.96 14.31 14.53
CA ASP A 14 14.17 14.60 13.10
C ASP A 14 15.21 13.69 12.43
N SER A 15 16.27 13.29 13.15
CA SER A 15 17.31 12.40 12.62
C SER A 15 16.83 10.96 12.42
N GLU A 16 15.99 10.44 13.32
CA GLU A 16 15.44 9.07 13.25
C GLU A 16 14.41 8.95 12.10
N TYR A 17 13.74 10.05 11.75
CA TYR A 17 12.73 10.06 10.68
C TYR A 17 13.29 10.30 9.28
N GLU A 18 14.36 11.11 9.17
CA GLU A 18 15.12 11.16 7.92
C GLU A 18 15.66 9.78 7.56
N ASP A 19 16.07 9.02 8.58
CA ASP A 19 16.45 7.63 8.43
C ASP A 19 15.27 6.74 7.99
N LEU A 20 14.08 6.84 8.63
CA LEU A 20 12.92 6.02 8.25
C LEU A 20 12.48 6.19 6.78
N LEU A 21 12.42 7.42 6.27
CA LEU A 21 12.05 7.69 4.87
C LEU A 21 13.12 7.19 3.91
N GLY A 22 14.40 7.37 4.26
CA GLY A 22 15.52 6.83 3.52
C GLY A 22 15.44 5.31 3.43
N GLN A 23 15.19 4.64 4.56
CA GLN A 23 15.09 3.19 4.63
C GLN A 23 13.95 2.62 3.76
N TRP A 24 12.79 3.26 3.69
CA TRP A 24 11.72 2.85 2.75
C TRP A 24 12.15 2.97 1.29
N SER A 25 12.81 4.07 0.93
CA SER A 25 13.34 4.28 -0.43
C SER A 25 14.44 3.28 -0.78
N ASP A 26 15.30 2.94 0.19
CA ASP A 26 16.36 1.97 0.02
C ASP A 26 15.80 0.54 -0.12
N LEU A 27 14.76 0.20 0.64
CA LEU A 27 14.03 -1.07 0.49
C LEU A 27 13.40 -1.20 -0.90
N GLU A 28 12.74 -0.15 -1.40
CA GLU A 28 12.19 -0.11 -2.76
C GLU A 28 13.30 -0.29 -3.80
N SER A 29 14.41 0.43 -3.65
CA SER A 29 15.56 0.36 -4.55
C SER A 29 16.21 -1.03 -4.55
N ALA A 30 16.35 -1.64 -3.37
CA ALA A 30 16.85 -3.01 -3.24
C ALA A 30 15.92 -4.00 -3.96
N LEU A 31 14.60 -3.87 -3.77
CA LEU A 31 13.62 -4.72 -4.44
C LEU A 31 13.65 -4.53 -5.96
N SER A 32 13.79 -3.29 -6.44
CA SER A 32 13.93 -2.99 -7.87
C SER A 32 15.13 -3.70 -8.50
N VAL A 33 16.29 -3.68 -7.84
CA VAL A 33 17.48 -4.41 -8.30
C VAL A 33 17.23 -5.93 -8.31
N LEU A 34 16.59 -6.46 -7.28
CA LEU A 34 16.27 -7.89 -7.19
C LEU A 34 15.35 -8.35 -8.32
N LEU A 35 14.29 -7.58 -8.60
CA LEU A 35 13.27 -7.96 -9.59
C LEU A 35 13.68 -7.68 -11.04
N ALA A 36 14.48 -6.63 -11.28
CA ALA A 36 14.89 -6.26 -12.65
C ALA A 36 15.88 -7.27 -13.26
N ARG A 37 16.79 -7.84 -12.46
CA ARG A 37 17.84 -8.76 -12.94
C ARG A 37 18.07 -9.93 -11.97
N PRO A 38 17.05 -10.74 -11.66
CA PRO A 38 17.13 -11.72 -10.58
C PRO A 38 18.21 -12.77 -10.79
N ARG A 39 18.47 -13.18 -12.04
CA ARG A 39 19.52 -14.16 -12.38
C ARG A 39 20.95 -13.66 -12.11
N SER A 40 21.15 -12.35 -12.07
CA SER A 40 22.46 -11.74 -11.77
C SER A 40 22.69 -11.59 -10.26
N VAL A 41 21.68 -11.83 -9.44
CA VAL A 41 21.75 -11.65 -7.99
C VAL A 41 22.30 -12.91 -7.34
N GLN A 42 23.48 -12.80 -6.74
CA GLN A 42 24.03 -13.87 -5.90
C GLN A 42 23.18 -14.05 -4.64
N ASN A 43 22.87 -15.31 -4.31
CA ASN A 43 22.10 -15.68 -3.13
C ASN A 43 20.75 -14.95 -3.04
N PHE A 44 20.02 -14.89 -4.17
CA PHE A 44 18.69 -14.29 -4.30
C PHE A 44 17.73 -14.64 -3.13
N PRO A 45 17.61 -15.91 -2.68
CA PRO A 45 16.69 -16.25 -1.59
C PRO A 45 17.00 -15.51 -0.29
N SER A 46 18.28 -15.36 0.05
CA SER A 46 18.68 -14.70 1.31
C SER A 46 18.46 -13.20 1.24
N LYS A 47 18.71 -12.56 0.10
CA LYS A 47 18.44 -11.13 -0.09
C LYS A 47 16.96 -10.80 -0.03
N LEU A 48 16.11 -11.65 -0.63
CA LEU A 48 14.66 -11.44 -0.52
C LEU A 48 14.16 -11.59 0.93
N ARG A 49 14.71 -12.56 1.69
CA ARG A 49 14.43 -12.67 3.13
C ARG A 49 14.87 -11.44 3.93
N GLN A 50 15.99 -10.82 3.56
CA GLN A 50 16.43 -9.58 4.18
C GLN A 50 15.46 -8.42 3.88
N CYS A 51 14.94 -8.31 2.65
CA CYS A 51 13.90 -7.32 2.33
C CYS A 51 12.60 -7.56 3.12
N ASP A 52 12.19 -8.83 3.30
CA ASP A 52 11.03 -9.19 4.14
C ASP A 52 11.25 -8.83 5.61
N LEU A 53 12.43 -9.09 6.19
CA LEU A 53 12.75 -8.69 7.56
C LEU A 53 12.77 -7.16 7.70
N TRP A 54 13.39 -6.46 6.75
CA TRP A 54 13.44 -5.00 6.77
C TRP A 54 12.04 -4.38 6.68
N LEU A 55 11.17 -4.92 5.81
CA LEU A 55 9.77 -4.51 5.73
C LEU A 55 9.05 -4.64 7.09
N GLN A 56 9.29 -5.74 7.81
CA GLN A 56 8.68 -5.96 9.14
C GLN A 56 9.12 -4.90 10.13
N ASP A 57 10.43 -4.63 10.18
CA ASP A 57 10.99 -3.64 11.11
C ASP A 57 10.43 -2.25 10.83
N LEU A 58 10.33 -1.86 9.54
CA LEU A 58 9.77 -0.57 9.13
C LEU A 58 8.27 -0.44 9.47
N VAL A 59 7.47 -1.49 9.26
CA VAL A 59 6.04 -1.48 9.60
C VAL A 59 5.83 -1.51 11.11
N ALA A 60 6.66 -2.26 11.85
CA ALA A 60 6.60 -2.31 13.30
C ALA A 60 6.98 -0.98 13.96
N HIS A 61 7.87 -0.21 13.32
CA HIS A 61 8.25 1.12 13.79
C HIS A 61 7.07 2.11 13.73
N ASP A 62 6.40 2.23 12.56
CA ASP A 62 5.14 2.97 12.45
C ASP A 62 4.30 2.54 11.25
N ILE A 63 3.24 1.78 11.53
CA ILE A 63 2.27 1.31 10.54
C ILE A 63 1.55 2.45 9.79
N ASP A 64 1.26 3.59 10.42
CA ASP A 64 0.57 4.68 9.71
C ASP A 64 1.52 5.42 8.76
N ALA A 65 2.79 5.57 9.13
CA ALA A 65 3.82 6.09 8.24
C ALA A 65 4.06 5.14 7.06
N ALA A 66 4.12 3.82 7.33
CA ALA A 66 4.19 2.80 6.29
C ALA A 66 3.02 2.91 5.30
N LEU A 67 1.78 2.96 5.80
CA LEU A 67 0.60 3.16 4.98
C LEU A 67 0.68 4.46 4.17
N TYR A 68 1.05 5.57 4.81
CA TYR A 68 1.19 6.86 4.14
C TYR A 68 2.13 6.76 2.92
N LEU A 69 3.31 6.17 3.13
CA LEU A 69 4.33 6.03 2.10
C LEU A 69 3.89 5.08 1.00
N MET A 70 3.28 3.94 1.33
CA MET A 70 2.78 2.99 0.33
C MET A 70 1.67 3.58 -0.54
N PHE A 71 0.73 4.31 0.04
CA PHE A 71 -0.33 4.94 -0.75
C PHE A 71 0.18 6.10 -1.60
N GLN A 72 1.16 6.87 -1.12
CA GLN A 72 1.82 7.89 -1.95
C GLN A 72 2.65 7.26 -3.07
N LEU A 73 3.40 6.21 -2.78
CA LEU A 73 4.19 5.47 -3.75
C LEU A 73 3.30 4.88 -4.85
N ALA A 74 2.22 4.18 -4.45
CA ALA A 74 1.23 3.63 -5.37
C ALA A 74 0.59 4.72 -6.24
N ALA A 75 0.22 5.85 -5.66
CA ALA A 75 -0.53 6.88 -6.37
C ALA A 75 0.32 7.77 -7.30
N THR A 76 1.65 7.72 -7.21
CA THR A 76 2.55 8.61 -7.96
C THR A 76 3.51 7.89 -8.91
N SER A 77 3.81 6.62 -8.67
CA SER A 77 4.83 5.89 -9.42
C SER A 77 4.29 5.29 -10.71
N THR A 78 4.89 5.66 -11.84
CA THR A 78 4.67 5.02 -13.15
C THR A 78 5.97 4.45 -13.74
N VAL A 79 7.12 4.96 -13.30
CA VAL A 79 8.45 4.45 -13.64
C VAL A 79 8.88 3.51 -12.51
N GLY A 80 9.40 2.32 -12.84
CA GLY A 80 9.67 1.29 -11.83
C GLY A 80 8.40 0.79 -11.15
N TYR A 81 7.28 0.78 -11.89
CA TYR A 81 5.97 0.35 -11.40
C TYR A 81 6.02 -1.06 -10.80
N SER A 82 6.78 -1.97 -11.41
CA SER A 82 6.87 -3.37 -10.97
C SER A 82 7.37 -3.50 -9.52
N ALA A 83 8.42 -2.77 -9.16
CA ALA A 83 9.00 -2.78 -7.82
C ALA A 83 8.11 -2.08 -6.79
N SER A 84 7.62 -0.88 -7.12
CA SER A 84 6.70 -0.14 -6.24
C SER A 84 5.41 -0.92 -5.97
N HIS A 85 4.81 -1.52 -7.01
CA HIS A 85 3.62 -2.36 -6.89
C HIS A 85 3.87 -3.59 -6.01
N ALA A 86 5.00 -4.27 -6.20
CA ALA A 86 5.39 -5.41 -5.37
C ALA A 86 5.57 -5.01 -3.89
N LEU A 87 6.22 -3.88 -3.62
CA LEU A 87 6.40 -3.36 -2.26
C LEU A 87 5.08 -2.99 -1.59
N VAL A 88 4.18 -2.32 -2.31
CA VAL A 88 2.83 -1.98 -1.83
C VAL A 88 2.03 -3.24 -1.49
N CYS A 89 2.03 -4.23 -2.38
CA CYS A 89 1.32 -5.50 -2.15
C CYS A 89 1.87 -6.24 -0.93
N ALA A 90 3.20 -6.35 -0.82
CA ALA A 90 3.86 -7.03 0.29
C ALA A 90 3.59 -6.33 1.63
N THR A 91 3.63 -4.99 1.66
CA THR A 91 3.33 -4.21 2.87
C THR A 91 1.90 -4.40 3.33
N LEU A 92 0.93 -4.34 2.41
CA LEU A 92 -0.48 -4.57 2.73
C LEU A 92 -0.74 -6.01 3.18
N CYS A 93 -0.12 -7.00 2.54
CA CYS A 93 -0.20 -8.40 2.97
C CYS A 93 0.38 -8.60 4.37
N HIS A 94 1.51 -7.98 4.68
CA HIS A 94 2.12 -8.03 6.01
C HIS A 94 1.19 -7.43 7.08
N ILE A 95 0.62 -6.26 6.80
CA ILE A 95 -0.30 -5.54 7.71
C ILE A 95 -1.57 -6.36 7.98
N LEU A 96 -2.08 -7.10 6.99
CA LEU A 96 -3.32 -7.87 7.14
C LEU A 96 -3.11 -9.27 7.71
N ALA A 97 -1.90 -9.81 7.67
CA ALA A 97 -1.63 -11.17 8.13
C ALA A 97 -2.09 -11.45 9.58
N PRO A 98 -1.92 -10.54 10.56
CA PRO A 98 -2.43 -10.76 11.92
C PRO A 98 -3.96 -10.85 11.98
N GLU A 99 -4.68 -10.13 11.13
CA GLU A 99 -6.15 -10.10 11.11
C GLU A 99 -6.74 -11.43 10.65
N PHE A 100 -6.02 -12.14 9.77
CA PHE A 100 -6.36 -13.50 9.36
C PHE A 100 -5.73 -14.57 10.26
N ARG A 101 -5.03 -14.16 11.34
CA ARG A 101 -4.34 -15.05 12.29
C ARG A 101 -3.35 -16.00 11.62
N LEU A 102 -2.66 -15.52 10.57
CA LEU A 102 -1.70 -16.35 9.86
C LEU A 102 -0.50 -16.68 10.76
N PRO A 103 -0.08 -17.95 10.85
CA PRO A 103 1.17 -18.31 11.50
C PRO A 103 2.36 -17.68 10.76
N ALA A 104 3.49 -17.52 11.47
CA ALA A 104 4.65 -16.79 10.95
C ALA A 104 5.17 -17.33 9.61
N HIS A 105 5.16 -18.65 9.41
CA HIS A 105 5.60 -19.26 8.15
C HIS A 105 4.69 -18.92 6.97
N GLU A 106 3.36 -19.00 7.14
CA GLU A 106 2.39 -18.60 6.11
C GLU A 106 2.48 -17.11 5.78
N ARG A 107 2.65 -16.26 6.80
CA ARG A 107 2.88 -14.84 6.57
C ARG A 107 4.13 -14.61 5.74
N ASN A 108 5.23 -15.29 6.05
CA ASN A 108 6.48 -15.17 5.31
C ASN A 108 6.30 -15.60 3.85
N SER A 109 5.63 -16.72 3.60
CA SER A 109 5.32 -17.18 2.24
C SER A 109 4.42 -16.18 1.50
N LEU A 110 3.38 -15.62 2.15
CA LEU A 110 2.49 -14.60 1.58
C LEU A 110 3.25 -13.34 1.17
N VAL A 111 4.07 -12.79 2.06
CA VAL A 111 4.82 -11.54 1.81
C VAL A 111 5.85 -11.74 0.70
N ARG A 112 6.57 -12.86 0.72
CA ARG A 112 7.57 -13.17 -0.33
C ARG A 112 6.89 -13.47 -1.66
N ALA A 113 5.72 -14.11 -1.65
CA ALA A 113 4.88 -14.24 -2.85
C ALA A 113 4.48 -12.87 -3.37
N ALA A 114 4.05 -11.94 -2.53
CA ALA A 114 3.70 -10.59 -2.94
C ALA A 114 4.87 -9.82 -3.57
N PHE A 115 6.09 -9.99 -3.04
CA PHE A 115 7.29 -9.40 -3.66
C PHE A 115 7.58 -9.96 -5.06
N THR A 116 7.28 -11.24 -5.30
CA THR A 116 7.76 -11.93 -6.51
C THR A 116 6.67 -12.43 -7.45
N MET A 117 5.38 -12.23 -7.15
CA MET A 117 4.28 -12.79 -7.94
C MET A 117 4.35 -12.41 -9.43
N ASN A 118 4.82 -11.19 -9.70
CA ASN A 118 4.96 -10.63 -11.04
C ASN A 118 6.37 -10.81 -11.65
N ILE A 119 7.28 -11.57 -11.01
CA ILE A 119 8.68 -11.67 -11.44
C ILE A 119 8.84 -12.24 -12.85
N GLY A 120 7.89 -13.08 -13.30
CA GLY A 120 7.84 -13.61 -14.65
C GLY A 120 7.51 -12.57 -15.73
N MET A 121 7.05 -11.38 -15.34
CA MET A 121 6.70 -10.29 -16.25
C MET A 121 7.20 -8.91 -15.82
N THR A 122 8.17 -8.79 -14.91
CA THR A 122 8.65 -7.50 -14.36
C THR A 122 8.88 -6.42 -15.43
N ALA A 123 9.71 -6.72 -16.44
CA ALA A 123 10.03 -5.76 -17.50
C ALA A 123 8.80 -5.41 -18.38
N LEU A 124 7.92 -6.39 -18.63
CA LEU A 124 6.68 -6.15 -19.35
C LEU A 124 5.74 -5.28 -18.50
N GLN A 125 5.64 -5.53 -17.21
CA GLN A 125 4.79 -4.77 -16.29
C GLN A 125 5.18 -3.28 -16.26
N ASP A 126 6.48 -2.97 -16.23
CA ASP A 126 6.97 -1.59 -16.34
C ASP A 126 6.65 -0.95 -17.69
N THR A 127 6.76 -1.73 -18.78
CA THR A 127 6.37 -1.26 -20.11
C THR A 127 4.87 -0.95 -20.19
N LEU A 128 4.03 -1.85 -19.66
CA LEU A 128 2.58 -1.73 -19.65
C LEU A 128 2.09 -0.58 -18.77
N ALA A 129 2.80 -0.26 -17.68
CA ALA A 129 2.49 0.91 -16.86
C ALA A 129 2.61 2.23 -17.66
N LEU A 130 3.49 2.26 -18.66
CA LEU A 130 3.72 3.40 -19.56
C LEU A 130 3.00 3.29 -20.92
N GLN A 131 2.23 2.23 -21.15
CA GLN A 131 1.49 2.01 -22.40
C GLN A 131 0.13 2.72 -22.36
N ARG A 132 -0.31 3.26 -23.51
CA ARG A 132 -1.66 3.84 -23.68
C ARG A 132 -2.62 2.91 -24.40
N GLU A 133 -2.06 2.12 -25.31
CA GLU A 133 -2.72 1.18 -26.20
C GLU A 133 -3.18 -0.07 -25.44
N GLU A 134 -4.18 -0.75 -25.98
CA GLU A 134 -4.60 -2.06 -25.47
C GLU A 134 -3.47 -3.10 -25.61
N LEU A 135 -3.57 -4.18 -24.81
CA LEU A 135 -2.58 -5.26 -24.87
C LEU A 135 -2.62 -5.95 -26.23
N THR A 136 -1.46 -6.12 -26.86
CA THR A 136 -1.34 -6.98 -28.04
C THR A 136 -1.59 -8.45 -27.65
N PRO A 137 -1.94 -9.34 -28.60
CA PRO A 137 -2.11 -10.77 -28.30
C PRO A 137 -0.90 -11.40 -27.59
N GLU A 138 0.32 -11.00 -27.96
CA GLU A 138 1.56 -11.48 -27.34
C GLU A 138 1.69 -10.98 -25.90
N GLN A 139 1.35 -9.72 -25.65
CA GLN A 139 1.33 -9.16 -24.30
C GLN A 139 0.26 -9.82 -23.43
N GLN A 140 -0.93 -10.09 -23.97
CA GLN A 140 -1.99 -10.82 -23.27
C GLN A 140 -1.53 -12.23 -22.89
N GLN A 141 -0.86 -12.93 -23.81
CA GLN A 141 -0.31 -14.26 -23.54
C GLN A 141 0.78 -14.22 -22.47
N ALA A 142 1.68 -13.23 -22.52
CA ALA A 142 2.72 -13.05 -21.53
C ALA A 142 2.14 -12.75 -20.13
N VAL A 143 1.13 -11.88 -20.05
CA VAL A 143 0.39 -11.60 -18.82
C VAL A 143 -0.35 -12.85 -18.34
N ALA A 144 -0.96 -13.65 -19.22
CA ALA A 144 -1.62 -14.90 -18.78
C ALA A 144 -0.61 -15.94 -18.25
N ARG A 145 0.58 -16.02 -18.85
CA ARG A 145 1.61 -17.01 -18.48
C ARG A 145 2.46 -16.59 -17.27
N HIS A 146 2.49 -15.31 -16.90
CA HIS A 146 3.47 -14.82 -15.92
C HIS A 146 3.44 -15.52 -14.55
N PRO A 147 2.32 -16.05 -14.01
CA PRO A 147 2.36 -16.75 -12.73
C PRO A 147 3.24 -17.99 -12.82
N GLN A 148 3.03 -18.81 -13.85
CA GLN A 148 3.81 -20.01 -14.10
C GLN A 148 5.26 -19.69 -14.46
N ALA A 149 5.49 -18.68 -15.32
CA ALA A 149 6.85 -18.24 -15.64
C ALA A 149 7.59 -17.69 -14.41
N GLY A 150 6.85 -17.07 -13.47
CA GLY A 150 7.37 -16.62 -12.19
C GLY A 150 7.83 -17.78 -11.31
N VAL A 151 7.03 -18.84 -11.19
CA VAL A 151 7.41 -20.07 -10.47
C VAL A 151 8.66 -20.71 -11.07
N GLU A 152 8.67 -20.95 -12.38
CA GLU A 152 9.82 -21.53 -13.10
C GLU A 152 11.11 -20.72 -12.83
N LEU A 153 11.00 -19.39 -12.82
CA LEU A 153 12.12 -18.50 -12.52
C LEU A 153 12.55 -18.58 -11.05
N LEU A 154 11.61 -18.59 -10.09
CA LEU A 154 11.92 -18.65 -8.66
C LEU A 154 12.57 -19.99 -8.27
N GLU A 155 12.12 -21.10 -8.84
CA GLU A 155 12.75 -22.41 -8.67
C GLU A 155 14.20 -22.41 -9.20
N ALA A 156 14.42 -21.83 -10.39
CA ALA A 156 15.77 -21.66 -10.94
C ALA A 156 16.67 -20.78 -10.05
N LEU A 157 16.09 -19.85 -9.28
CA LEU A 157 16.75 -19.01 -8.29
C LEU A 157 16.89 -19.69 -6.91
N ARG A 158 16.60 -21.00 -6.82
CA ARG A 158 16.71 -21.83 -5.61
C ARG A 158 15.73 -21.45 -4.50
N ILE A 159 14.54 -20.95 -4.86
CA ILE A 159 13.42 -20.91 -3.93
C ILE A 159 12.84 -22.32 -3.80
N THR A 160 12.68 -22.78 -2.56
CA THR A 160 12.23 -24.14 -2.21
C THR A 160 11.06 -24.13 -1.22
N ASP A 161 10.38 -22.99 -1.08
CA ASP A 161 9.22 -22.82 -0.22
C ASP A 161 7.97 -23.12 -1.06
N ASP A 162 7.45 -24.34 -0.96
CA ASP A 162 6.35 -24.83 -1.79
C ASP A 162 5.09 -23.96 -1.64
N LEU A 163 4.80 -23.51 -0.42
CA LEU A 163 3.65 -22.65 -0.15
C LEU A 163 3.79 -21.30 -0.88
N TRP A 164 4.97 -20.68 -0.81
CA TRP A 164 5.25 -19.45 -1.56
C TRP A 164 5.09 -19.67 -3.07
N LEU A 165 5.71 -20.72 -3.63
CA LEU A 165 5.62 -21.01 -5.06
C LEU A 165 4.18 -21.26 -5.51
N GLU A 166 3.39 -21.98 -4.71
CA GLU A 166 1.99 -22.25 -5.00
C GLU A 166 1.14 -20.96 -4.96
N VAL A 167 1.38 -20.07 -3.99
CA VAL A 167 0.71 -18.77 -3.94
C VAL A 167 1.04 -17.92 -5.17
N VAL A 168 2.30 -17.92 -5.63
CA VAL A 168 2.71 -17.27 -6.89
C VAL A 168 1.99 -17.89 -8.09
N ALA A 169 1.87 -19.22 -8.18
CA ALA A 169 1.13 -19.86 -9.27
C ALA A 169 -0.36 -19.48 -9.28
N ARG A 170 -0.97 -19.33 -8.09
CA ARG A 170 -2.44 -19.25 -7.93
C ARG A 170 -2.98 -17.82 -7.76
N HIS A 171 -2.15 -16.78 -7.70
CA HIS A 171 -2.63 -15.42 -7.43
C HIS A 171 -3.60 -14.84 -8.50
N HIS A 172 -3.66 -15.43 -9.69
CA HIS A 172 -4.68 -15.13 -10.72
C HIS A 172 -5.78 -16.20 -10.85
N ALA A 173 -5.72 -17.30 -10.09
CA ALA A 173 -6.68 -18.39 -10.21
C ALA A 173 -8.10 -17.92 -9.83
N PRO A 174 -9.15 -18.42 -10.51
CA PRO A 174 -10.52 -18.19 -10.10
C PRO A 174 -10.72 -18.65 -8.66
N GLN A 175 -11.36 -17.80 -7.86
CA GLN A 175 -11.65 -18.08 -6.46
C GLN A 175 -13.04 -18.71 -6.35
N PRO A 176 -13.23 -19.75 -5.51
CA PRO A 176 -14.55 -20.32 -5.28
C PRO A 176 -15.48 -19.27 -4.65
N GLU A 177 -16.71 -19.16 -5.15
CA GLU A 177 -17.64 -18.06 -4.84
C GLU A 177 -18.21 -18.05 -3.40
N ALA A 178 -17.86 -19.01 -2.53
CA ALA A 178 -18.58 -19.21 -1.28
C ALA A 178 -17.79 -19.78 -0.08
N SER A 179 -16.45 -19.74 -0.08
CA SER A 179 -15.68 -20.18 1.10
C SER A 179 -15.35 -19.01 2.03
N GLN A 180 -15.62 -19.18 3.33
CA GLN A 180 -14.97 -18.37 4.36
C GLN A 180 -13.46 -18.62 4.29
N LEU A 181 -12.66 -17.58 4.48
CA LEU A 181 -11.22 -17.65 4.29
C LEU A 181 -10.58 -18.70 5.22
N ALA A 182 -11.08 -18.80 6.45
CA ALA A 182 -10.61 -19.75 7.47
C ALA A 182 -10.93 -21.23 7.16
N GLY A 183 -11.81 -21.51 6.20
CA GLY A 183 -12.14 -22.88 5.78
C GLY A 183 -11.28 -23.38 4.61
N LEU A 184 -10.44 -22.53 4.03
CA LEU A 184 -9.55 -22.86 2.93
C LEU A 184 -8.23 -23.44 3.47
N HIS A 185 -7.58 -24.28 2.68
CA HIS A 185 -6.20 -24.65 2.95
C HIS A 185 -5.26 -23.46 2.69
N ALA A 186 -4.10 -23.44 3.36
CA ALA A 186 -3.20 -22.28 3.35
C ALA A 186 -2.89 -21.72 1.95
N PRO A 187 -2.52 -22.50 0.91
CA PRO A 187 -2.23 -21.93 -0.40
C PRO A 187 -3.40 -21.17 -1.02
N GLU A 188 -4.63 -21.66 -0.85
CA GLU A 188 -5.85 -21.04 -1.39
C GLU A 188 -6.21 -19.78 -0.62
N GLN A 189 -6.13 -19.85 0.70
CA GLN A 189 -6.30 -18.70 1.59
C GLN A 189 -5.31 -17.58 1.23
N LEU A 190 -4.02 -17.89 1.15
CA LEU A 190 -2.97 -16.91 0.85
C LEU A 190 -3.07 -16.37 -0.58
N ALA A 191 -3.37 -17.21 -1.58
CA ALA A 191 -3.59 -16.78 -2.95
C ALA A 191 -4.79 -15.83 -3.07
N ARG A 192 -5.87 -16.08 -2.33
CA ARG A 192 -7.03 -15.18 -2.28
C ARG A 192 -6.69 -13.84 -1.64
N ILE A 193 -5.96 -13.85 -0.52
CA ILE A 193 -5.47 -12.61 0.10
C ILE A 193 -4.64 -11.82 -0.91
N LEU A 194 -3.65 -12.47 -1.52
CA LEU A 194 -2.75 -11.82 -2.46
C LEU A 194 -3.48 -11.29 -3.70
N SER A 195 -4.39 -12.06 -4.29
CA SER A 195 -5.17 -11.66 -5.47
C SER A 195 -6.03 -10.42 -5.20
N THR A 196 -6.70 -10.36 -4.04
CA THR A 196 -7.50 -9.18 -3.67
C THR A 196 -6.61 -7.96 -3.42
N ILE A 197 -5.44 -8.14 -2.80
CA ILE A 197 -4.48 -7.05 -2.57
C ILE A 197 -3.84 -6.56 -3.88
N ASP A 198 -3.47 -7.45 -4.79
CA ASP A 198 -2.94 -7.13 -6.11
C ASP A 198 -3.94 -6.27 -6.90
N ARG A 199 -5.21 -6.70 -6.95
CA ARG A 199 -6.29 -5.94 -7.60
C ARG A 199 -6.49 -4.58 -6.95
N TYR A 200 -6.47 -4.51 -5.62
CA TYR A 200 -6.64 -3.25 -4.90
C TYR A 200 -5.50 -2.28 -5.20
N ALA A 201 -4.25 -2.73 -5.07
CA ALA A 201 -3.05 -1.95 -5.35
C ALA A 201 -3.06 -1.45 -6.81
N ALA A 202 -3.38 -2.32 -7.76
CA ALA A 202 -3.48 -1.95 -9.17
C ALA A 202 -4.54 -0.86 -9.42
N MET A 203 -5.67 -0.85 -8.69
CA MET A 203 -6.73 0.16 -8.87
C MET A 203 -6.35 1.55 -8.34
N ILE A 204 -5.61 1.63 -7.23
CA ILE A 204 -5.13 2.91 -6.68
C ILE A 204 -3.93 3.46 -7.44
N SER A 205 -3.15 2.60 -8.11
CA SER A 205 -2.00 3.02 -8.90
C SER A 205 -2.40 3.57 -10.28
N PRO A 206 -1.84 4.70 -10.71
CA PRO A 206 -2.03 5.22 -12.05
C PRO A 206 -1.26 4.39 -13.08
N ARG A 207 -1.73 4.42 -14.32
CA ARG A 207 -1.00 3.99 -15.52
C ARG A 207 -1.08 5.10 -16.55
N LYS A 208 -0.23 5.11 -17.57
CA LYS A 208 -0.31 6.15 -18.61
C LYS A 208 -1.65 6.16 -19.34
N SER A 209 -2.33 5.03 -19.42
CA SER A 209 -3.68 4.89 -19.98
C SER A 209 -4.82 5.30 -19.03
N ARG A 210 -4.60 5.34 -17.71
CA ARG A 210 -5.67 5.64 -16.73
C ARG A 210 -5.15 6.27 -15.43
N ALA A 211 -5.90 7.22 -14.90
CA ALA A 211 -5.67 7.67 -13.53
C ALA A 211 -5.94 6.55 -12.51
N GLY A 212 -5.24 6.60 -11.38
CA GLY A 212 -5.59 5.79 -10.21
C GLY A 212 -6.94 6.23 -9.64
N ARG A 213 -7.72 5.28 -9.13
CA ARG A 213 -8.99 5.56 -8.45
C ARG A 213 -8.74 6.08 -7.04
N SER A 214 -9.75 6.70 -6.43
CA SER A 214 -9.69 6.97 -4.98
C SER A 214 -9.63 5.64 -4.21
N ALA A 215 -9.00 5.63 -3.03
CA ALA A 215 -8.93 4.41 -2.21
C ALA A 215 -10.32 3.88 -1.85
N THR A 216 -11.28 4.78 -1.59
CA THR A 216 -12.66 4.43 -1.31
C THR A 216 -13.36 3.77 -2.51
N ASP A 217 -13.16 4.26 -3.73
CA ASP A 217 -13.76 3.64 -4.92
C ASP A 217 -13.13 2.28 -5.23
N SER A 218 -11.81 2.16 -5.04
CA SER A 218 -11.08 0.89 -5.15
C SER A 218 -11.58 -0.14 -4.13
N VAL A 219 -11.83 0.27 -2.88
CA VAL A 219 -12.45 -0.56 -1.85
C VAL A 219 -13.81 -1.06 -2.29
N ARG A 220 -14.70 -0.17 -2.77
CA ARG A 220 -16.05 -0.57 -3.21
C ARG A 220 -15.99 -1.60 -4.34
N ALA A 221 -15.02 -1.47 -5.24
CA ALA A 221 -14.83 -2.40 -6.35
C ALA A 221 -14.33 -3.79 -5.91
N ILE A 222 -13.52 -3.91 -4.85
CA ILE A 222 -13.09 -5.23 -4.33
C ILE A 222 -14.11 -5.85 -3.37
N VAL A 223 -14.82 -5.06 -2.56
CA VAL A 223 -15.81 -5.58 -1.59
C VAL A 223 -17.07 -6.07 -2.30
N GLY A 224 -17.38 -5.55 -3.49
CA GLY A 224 -18.59 -5.90 -4.22
C GLY A 224 -19.84 -5.18 -3.70
N HIS A 225 -20.91 -5.20 -4.49
CA HIS A 225 -22.17 -4.52 -4.17
C HIS A 225 -23.16 -5.42 -3.44
N ASP A 226 -23.10 -6.73 -3.69
CA ASP A 226 -24.00 -7.68 -3.08
C ASP A 226 -23.54 -8.03 -1.65
N ARG A 227 -24.49 -8.08 -0.72
CA ARG A 227 -24.22 -8.34 0.70
C ARG A 227 -23.78 -9.79 0.93
N GLU A 228 -24.23 -10.71 0.09
CA GLU A 228 -23.94 -12.15 0.21
C GLU A 228 -22.59 -12.54 -0.42
N LEU A 229 -22.03 -11.69 -1.28
CA LEU A 229 -20.77 -11.93 -2.03
C LEU A 229 -19.64 -11.00 -1.59
N ARG A 230 -19.72 -10.41 -0.38
CA ARG A 230 -18.68 -9.50 0.09
C ARG A 230 -17.39 -10.25 0.34
N ASP A 231 -16.33 -9.85 -0.37
CA ASP A 231 -15.02 -10.46 -0.16
C ASP A 231 -14.48 -10.14 1.24
N GLU A 232 -14.27 -11.18 2.04
CA GLU A 232 -13.76 -11.10 3.41
C GLU A 232 -12.43 -10.37 3.47
N VAL A 233 -11.58 -10.55 2.44
CA VAL A 233 -10.30 -9.85 2.36
C VAL A 233 -10.49 -8.35 2.18
N GLY A 234 -11.40 -7.94 1.29
CA GLY A 234 -11.74 -6.53 1.10
C GLY A 234 -12.33 -5.88 2.36
N LEU A 235 -13.20 -6.58 3.08
CA LEU A 235 -13.75 -6.09 4.35
C LEU A 235 -12.67 -5.95 5.44
N THR A 236 -11.73 -6.89 5.50
CA THR A 236 -10.60 -6.84 6.43
C THR A 236 -9.67 -5.68 6.08
N LEU A 237 -9.34 -5.49 4.81
CA LEU A 237 -8.58 -4.33 4.34
C LEU A 237 -9.20 -3.00 4.81
N VAL A 238 -10.52 -2.84 4.67
CA VAL A 238 -11.20 -1.61 5.11
C VAL A 238 -11.13 -1.41 6.62
N ARG A 239 -11.32 -2.49 7.39
CA ARG A 239 -11.26 -2.42 8.86
C ARG A 239 -9.88 -2.06 9.35
N THR A 240 -8.84 -2.65 8.75
CA THR A 240 -7.45 -2.48 9.18
C THR A 240 -6.85 -1.18 8.67
N VAL A 241 -7.01 -0.88 7.39
CA VAL A 241 -6.33 0.23 6.71
C VAL A 241 -7.20 1.50 6.64
N GLY A 242 -8.51 1.35 6.80
CA GLY A 242 -9.49 2.43 6.78
C GLY A 242 -10.07 2.71 5.38
N LEU A 243 -11.22 3.39 5.33
CA LEU A 243 -11.85 3.79 4.06
C LEU A 243 -11.08 4.89 3.33
N CYS A 244 -10.44 5.76 4.10
CA CYS A 244 -9.50 6.80 3.66
C CYS A 244 -8.17 6.56 4.38
N PRO A 245 -7.30 5.68 3.84
CA PRO A 245 -6.02 5.33 4.45
C PRO A 245 -5.06 6.50 4.56
N PRO A 246 -4.08 6.47 5.49
CA PRO A 246 -2.93 7.38 5.46
C PRO A 246 -2.32 7.47 4.06
N GLY A 247 -1.96 8.68 3.64
CA GLY A 247 -1.43 8.95 2.31
C GLY A 247 -2.51 9.17 1.23
N THR A 248 -3.80 9.11 1.56
CA THR A 248 -4.87 9.40 0.59
C THR A 248 -5.44 10.81 0.76
N PHE A 249 -6.03 11.35 -0.31
CA PHE A 249 -6.63 12.69 -0.29
C PHE A 249 -8.13 12.65 -0.05
N VAL A 250 -8.64 13.66 0.63
CA VAL A 250 -10.05 13.82 0.95
C VAL A 250 -10.49 15.27 0.75
N ARG A 251 -11.76 15.46 0.35
CA ARG A 251 -12.47 16.73 0.42
C ARG A 251 -13.15 16.82 1.77
N LEU A 252 -12.97 17.96 2.44
CA LEU A 252 -13.65 18.27 3.69
C LEU A 252 -14.95 19.04 3.45
N ASP A 253 -15.88 19.00 4.40
CA ASP A 253 -17.18 19.69 4.33
C ASP A 253 -17.07 21.22 4.38
N ASN A 254 -15.91 21.76 4.71
CA ASN A 254 -15.55 23.18 4.56
C ASN A 254 -14.90 23.51 3.21
N ALA A 255 -14.98 22.59 2.24
CA ALA A 255 -14.41 22.67 0.89
C ALA A 255 -12.87 22.61 0.80
N GLU A 256 -12.13 22.44 1.90
CA GLU A 256 -10.68 22.23 1.85
C GLU A 256 -10.32 20.84 1.30
N THR A 257 -9.16 20.74 0.64
CA THR A 257 -8.54 19.44 0.35
C THR A 257 -7.54 19.13 1.45
N ALA A 258 -7.63 17.92 1.99
CA ALA A 258 -6.70 17.44 2.99
C ALA A 258 -6.07 16.11 2.58
N ILE A 259 -4.89 15.83 3.12
CA ILE A 259 -4.27 14.51 3.08
C ILE A 259 -4.46 13.81 4.42
N VAL A 260 -4.77 12.52 4.37
CA VAL A 260 -4.85 11.68 5.56
C VAL A 260 -3.44 11.39 6.07
N LEU A 261 -3.19 11.70 7.34
CA LEU A 261 -1.89 11.47 7.97
C LEU A 261 -1.87 10.18 8.78
N ARG A 262 -2.92 9.90 9.55
CA ARG A 262 -2.98 8.73 10.45
C ARG A 262 -4.40 8.23 10.64
N ARG A 263 -4.53 6.93 10.92
CA ARG A 263 -5.78 6.37 11.44
C ARG A 263 -6.02 6.89 12.87
N SER A 264 -7.25 6.76 13.35
CA SER A 264 -7.60 7.00 14.76
C SER A 264 -8.27 5.76 15.34
N GLU A 265 -8.51 5.78 16.65
CA GLU A 265 -9.25 4.72 17.34
C GLU A 265 -10.69 4.58 16.83
N ARG A 266 -11.25 5.64 16.22
CA ARG A 266 -12.61 5.61 15.65
C ARG A 266 -12.53 5.46 14.14
N ALA A 267 -13.05 4.34 13.64
CA ALA A 267 -13.11 4.04 12.21
C ALA A 267 -13.70 5.21 11.40
N ASN A 268 -13.04 5.56 10.29
CA ASN A 268 -13.40 6.66 9.38
C ASN A 268 -13.27 8.08 9.95
N PHE A 269 -12.60 8.26 11.10
CA PHE A 269 -12.26 9.59 11.63
C PHE A 269 -10.74 9.77 11.73
N PRO A 270 -9.99 9.74 10.62
CA PRO A 270 -8.54 9.87 10.67
C PRO A 270 -8.09 11.29 11.01
N LEU A 271 -6.82 11.42 11.39
CA LEU A 271 -6.14 12.72 11.41
C LEU A 271 -5.81 13.13 9.97
N VAL A 272 -6.14 14.37 9.61
CA VAL A 272 -5.84 14.91 8.29
C VAL A 272 -5.12 16.25 8.39
N ALA A 273 -4.38 16.60 7.34
CA ALA A 273 -3.76 17.92 7.16
C ALA A 273 -4.35 18.61 5.93
N GLY A 274 -4.91 19.81 6.11
CA GLY A 274 -5.32 20.68 5.01
C GLY A 274 -4.12 21.08 4.17
N VAL A 275 -4.24 20.92 2.85
CA VAL A 275 -3.15 21.18 1.88
C VAL A 275 -3.59 22.12 0.76
N VAL A 276 -4.89 22.24 0.52
CA VAL A 276 -5.49 23.22 -0.40
C VAL A 276 -6.69 23.84 0.31
N ASP A 277 -6.77 25.17 0.32
CA ASP A 277 -7.87 25.88 0.93
C ASP A 277 -9.18 25.79 0.11
N ALA A 278 -10.26 26.38 0.63
CA ALA A 278 -11.56 26.41 -0.04
C ALA A 278 -11.57 27.19 -1.37
N ARG A 279 -10.55 28.02 -1.65
CA ARG A 279 -10.39 28.78 -2.89
C ARG A 279 -9.61 27.99 -3.94
N GLY A 280 -9.03 26.84 -3.58
CA GLY A 280 -8.19 26.06 -4.47
C GLY A 280 -6.71 26.40 -4.38
N GLU A 281 -6.31 27.26 -3.44
CA GLU A 281 -4.93 27.69 -3.29
C GLU A 281 -4.13 26.74 -2.37
N PRO A 282 -2.89 26.37 -2.74
CA PRO A 282 -2.02 25.56 -1.90
C PRO A 282 -1.76 26.24 -0.55
N GLN A 283 -1.90 25.50 0.55
CA GLN A 283 -1.56 26.00 1.88
C GLN A 283 -0.04 25.88 2.12
N SER A 284 0.60 27.00 2.47
CA SER A 284 2.03 27.02 2.82
C SER A 284 2.32 26.37 4.18
N SER A 285 1.33 26.32 5.06
CA SER A 285 1.39 25.66 6.36
C SER A 285 0.17 24.76 6.54
N PRO A 286 0.35 23.43 6.61
CA PRO A 286 -0.79 22.52 6.71
C PRO A 286 -1.53 22.68 8.02
N THR A 287 -2.86 22.80 7.95
CA THR A 287 -3.72 22.86 9.14
C THR A 287 -4.12 21.45 9.57
N LEU A 288 -3.88 21.07 10.83
CA LEU A 288 -4.24 19.75 11.34
C LEU A 288 -5.70 19.69 11.81
N TYR A 289 -6.43 18.67 11.33
CA TYR A 289 -7.80 18.41 11.72
C TYR A 289 -7.93 17.00 12.32
N HIS A 290 -8.26 16.95 13.61
CA HIS A 290 -8.66 15.71 14.29
C HIS A 290 -10.15 15.48 14.02
N THR A 291 -10.47 14.75 12.93
CA THR A 291 -11.87 14.60 12.48
C THR A 291 -12.77 13.93 13.52
N VAL A 292 -12.21 13.20 14.50
CA VAL A 292 -12.92 12.68 15.69
C VAL A 292 -13.65 13.78 16.49
N ARG A 293 -13.19 15.04 16.44
CA ARG A 293 -13.79 16.19 17.14
C ARG A 293 -15.05 16.72 16.44
N GLY A 294 -15.39 16.18 15.27
CA GLY A 294 -16.70 16.37 14.64
C GLY A 294 -16.75 17.40 13.51
N GLN A 295 -15.78 18.32 13.40
CA GLN A 295 -15.63 19.26 12.27
C GLN A 295 -14.16 19.67 12.07
N PRO A 296 -13.73 19.93 10.81
CA PRO A 296 -14.44 19.59 9.58
C PRO A 296 -14.54 18.06 9.38
N ARG A 297 -15.56 17.62 8.63
CA ARG A 297 -15.79 16.19 8.33
C ARG A 297 -15.29 15.85 6.94
N ILE A 298 -14.93 14.58 6.73
CA ILE A 298 -14.64 14.06 5.40
C ILE A 298 -15.95 13.99 4.60
N GLN A 299 -16.02 14.75 3.51
CA GLN A 299 -17.14 14.75 2.58
C GLN A 299 -16.97 13.66 1.51
N SER A 300 -15.77 13.53 0.94
CA SER A 300 -15.47 12.51 -0.07
C SER A 300 -13.97 12.20 -0.15
N ALA A 301 -13.63 11.01 -0.65
CA ALA A 301 -12.26 10.67 -1.03
C ALA A 301 -11.95 11.20 -2.43
N LEU A 302 -10.68 11.54 -2.66
CA LEU A 302 -10.18 12.09 -3.91
C LEU A 302 -9.09 11.20 -4.50
N ALA A 303 -9.10 11.06 -5.83
CA ALA A 303 -7.98 10.48 -6.55
C ALA A 303 -6.78 11.44 -6.54
N ARG A 304 -5.55 10.91 -6.62
CA ARG A 304 -4.33 11.74 -6.68
C ARG A 304 -4.34 12.75 -7.83
N SER A 305 -4.92 12.38 -8.97
CA SER A 305 -5.04 13.23 -10.16
C SER A 305 -5.94 14.46 -9.97
N ALA A 306 -6.81 14.46 -8.96
CA ALA A 306 -7.67 15.59 -8.62
C ALA A 306 -6.95 16.66 -7.76
N VAL A 307 -5.70 16.40 -7.36
CA VAL A 307 -4.91 17.30 -6.51
C VAL A 307 -3.66 17.71 -7.28
N THR A 308 -3.41 19.00 -7.45
CA THR A 308 -2.25 19.50 -8.21
C THR A 308 -1.03 19.80 -7.34
N VAL A 309 -1.25 19.93 -6.02
CA VAL A 309 -0.18 20.25 -5.06
C VAL A 309 0.84 19.12 -4.95
N GLN A 310 2.11 19.51 -4.92
CA GLN A 310 3.23 18.66 -4.51
C GLN A 310 3.39 18.76 -3.01
N LEU A 311 3.47 17.60 -2.35
CA LEU A 311 3.54 17.56 -0.90
C LEU A 311 4.98 17.37 -0.43
N PRO A 312 5.43 18.12 0.59
CA PRO A 312 6.64 17.77 1.31
C PRO A 312 6.35 16.54 2.20
N HIS A 313 6.48 15.33 1.66
CA HIS A 313 6.14 14.07 2.36
C HIS A 313 6.82 13.95 3.72
N ARG A 314 8.07 14.41 3.83
CA ARG A 314 8.80 14.50 5.10
C ARG A 314 8.03 15.29 6.16
N VAL A 315 7.47 16.44 5.79
CA VAL A 315 6.68 17.27 6.70
C VAL A 315 5.36 16.57 7.06
N MET A 316 4.69 15.94 6.09
CA MET A 316 3.41 15.27 6.33
C MET A 316 3.55 14.08 7.31
N VAL A 317 4.54 13.22 7.10
CA VAL A 317 4.80 12.06 7.98
C VAL A 317 5.16 12.54 9.38
N ARG A 318 6.03 13.55 9.49
CA ARG A 318 6.41 14.20 10.76
C ARG A 318 5.22 14.79 11.50
N LEU A 319 4.33 15.50 10.80
CA LEU A 319 3.11 16.05 11.40
C LEU A 319 2.18 14.95 11.92
N GLY A 320 2.08 13.83 11.20
CA GLY A 320 1.33 12.66 11.65
C GLY A 320 1.87 12.15 12.99
N LEU A 321 3.15 11.80 13.02
CA LEU A 321 3.84 11.29 14.22
C LEU A 321 3.74 12.24 15.42
N TYR A 322 3.96 13.54 15.21
CA TYR A 322 3.84 14.55 16.25
C TYR A 322 2.45 14.53 16.92
N ALA A 323 1.39 14.38 16.11
CA ALA A 323 0.03 14.29 16.63
C ALA A 323 -0.23 12.99 17.40
N ALA A 324 0.42 11.88 17.06
CA ALA A 324 0.33 10.63 17.81
C ALA A 324 0.92 10.78 19.23
N HIS A 325 2.11 11.36 19.37
CA HIS A 325 2.75 11.57 20.68
C HIS A 325 1.94 12.49 21.60
N ARG A 326 1.28 13.51 21.05
CA ARG A 326 0.39 14.39 21.82
C ARG A 326 -0.90 13.73 22.27
N THR A 327 -1.38 12.73 21.53
CA THR A 327 -2.58 11.99 21.93
C THR A 327 -2.26 11.07 23.12
N ASN A 328 -1.09 10.41 23.10
CA ASN A 328 -0.65 9.51 24.19
C ASN A 328 -0.25 10.24 25.50
N THR A 329 0.15 11.51 25.43
CA THR A 329 0.53 12.30 26.63
C THR A 329 -0.66 12.94 27.35
N ILE A 330 -1.84 12.94 26.75
CA ILE A 330 -3.08 13.49 27.36
C ILE A 330 -3.91 12.39 28.03
N THR A 331 -3.67 11.12 27.67
CA THR A 331 -4.36 9.94 28.22
C THR A 331 -3.53 9.16 29.26
N GLY A 332 -2.30 9.60 29.56
CA GLY A 332 -1.41 9.01 30.56
C GLY A 332 -1.38 9.76 31.89
#